data_AF-A0A2D8HYV5-F1
#
_entry.id   AF-A0A2D8HYV5-F1
#
_cell.length_a   1.000
_cell.length_b   1.000
_cell.length_c   1.000
_cell.angle_alpha   90.00
_cell.angle_beta   90.00
_cell.angle_gamma   90.00
#
_symmetry.space_group_name_H-M   'P 1'
#
loop_
_entity.id
_entity.type
_entity.pdbx_description
1 polymer ?
#
loop_
_entity_poly.entity_id
_entity_poly.type
_entity_poly.pdbx_seq_one_letter_code
_entity_poly.pdbx_strand_id
1 'polypeptide(L)'
;GKSAENYQVAGQVTGSNLEIKTSGRYTYEMGVALSKSSDPYDQELWQDWYNFTIDLASNGCFAEDETERKMAREFVSLTLDEESSKKAFSSIEDCRTILQSLEPSPDHFFWFEYNFLYLLAAGGSADKNSLGDHSSEGYRQRRRFYSISDQGKLLYSKRVSEYIIFLALNTRLVSSEICKDALSELETFSEYTDFIESISKS
;
A
#
# COMPACT_ATOMS: atom_id res chain seq x y z
N GLY A 1 -0.40 0.07 -10.35
CA GLY A 1 -1.79 -0.41 -10.61
C GLY A 1 -2.21 -0.13 -12.05
N LYS A 2 -3.32 -0.71 -12.55
CA LYS A 2 -3.85 -0.36 -13.90
C LYS A 2 -4.19 1.14 -13.95
N SER A 3 -3.86 1.79 -15.06
CA SER A 3 -4.08 3.22 -15.26
C SER A 3 -5.57 3.56 -15.48
N ALA A 4 -5.91 4.84 -15.40
CA ALA A 4 -7.26 5.35 -15.68
C ALA A 4 -7.74 4.95 -17.07
N GLU A 5 -6.86 5.05 -18.06
CA GLU A 5 -7.12 4.70 -19.46
C GLU A 5 -7.53 3.24 -19.60
N ASN A 6 -6.88 2.33 -18.88
CA ASN A 6 -7.25 0.90 -18.90
C ASN A 6 -8.68 0.67 -18.40
N TYR A 7 -9.12 1.40 -17.37
CA TYR A 7 -10.49 1.29 -16.86
C TYR A 7 -11.51 1.95 -17.80
N GLN A 8 -11.15 3.03 -18.46
CA GLN A 8 -11.97 3.68 -19.50
C GLN A 8 -12.21 2.75 -20.68
N VAL A 9 -11.17 2.09 -21.16
CA VAL A 9 -11.30 1.05 -22.20
C VAL A 9 -12.20 -0.07 -21.70
N ALA A 10 -12.00 -0.59 -20.49
CA ALA A 10 -12.82 -1.66 -19.93
C ALA A 10 -14.31 -1.26 -19.85
N GLY A 11 -14.63 -0.06 -19.35
CA GLY A 11 -15.99 0.46 -19.30
C GLY A 11 -16.62 0.59 -20.68
N GLN A 12 -15.87 1.15 -21.65
CA GLN A 12 -16.34 1.31 -23.02
C GLN A 12 -16.66 -0.02 -23.71
N VAL A 13 -15.74 -0.99 -23.66
CA VAL A 13 -15.90 -2.26 -24.39
C VAL A 13 -16.98 -3.16 -23.78
N THR A 14 -17.28 -3.00 -22.50
CA THR A 14 -18.30 -3.79 -21.79
C THR A 14 -19.65 -3.08 -21.69
N GLY A 15 -19.75 -1.82 -22.12
CA GLY A 15 -20.93 -0.99 -21.86
C GLY A 15 -21.23 -0.88 -20.35
N SER A 16 -20.17 -0.79 -19.54
CA SER A 16 -20.24 -0.76 -18.07
C SER A 16 -20.77 -2.04 -17.39
N ASN A 17 -20.99 -3.15 -18.12
CA ASN A 17 -21.33 -4.44 -17.55
C ASN A 17 -20.07 -5.28 -17.28
N LEU A 18 -19.39 -5.00 -16.17
CA LEU A 18 -18.12 -5.63 -15.82
C LEU A 18 -18.01 -6.00 -14.33
N GLU A 19 -17.06 -6.89 -14.03
CA GLU A 19 -16.60 -7.21 -12.68
C GLU A 19 -15.13 -6.76 -12.53
N ILE A 20 -14.82 -6.03 -11.46
CA ILE A 20 -13.45 -5.67 -11.10
C ILE A 20 -13.10 -6.33 -9.77
N LYS A 21 -12.08 -7.18 -9.77
CA LYS A 21 -11.53 -7.78 -8.54
C LYS A 21 -10.32 -6.99 -8.09
N THR A 22 -10.35 -6.53 -6.84
CA THR A 22 -9.23 -5.83 -6.22
C THR A 22 -8.95 -6.44 -4.85
N SER A 23 -7.68 -6.61 -4.50
CA SER A 23 -7.26 -7.19 -3.21
C SER A 23 -6.07 -6.43 -2.65
N GLY A 24 -4.92 -6.47 -3.33
CA GLY A 24 -3.69 -5.79 -2.88
C GLY A 24 -3.81 -4.26 -2.79
N ARG A 25 -4.73 -3.66 -3.54
CA ARG A 25 -4.94 -2.20 -3.52
C ARG A 25 -5.40 -1.70 -2.14
N TYR A 26 -6.21 -2.47 -1.42
CA TYR A 26 -6.68 -2.06 -0.10
C TYR A 26 -5.56 -2.06 0.93
N THR A 27 -4.64 -3.03 0.86
CA THR A 27 -3.44 -3.03 1.71
C THR A 27 -2.54 -1.83 1.39
N TYR A 28 -2.37 -1.49 0.12
CA TYR A 28 -1.66 -0.28 -0.30
C TYR A 28 -2.29 1.00 0.29
N GLU A 29 -3.61 1.16 0.17
CA GLU A 29 -4.29 2.37 0.70
C GLU A 29 -4.21 2.48 2.22
N MET A 30 -4.11 1.36 2.94
CA MET A 30 -3.81 1.39 4.38
C MET A 30 -2.43 2.02 4.63
N GLY A 31 -1.39 1.56 3.94
CA GLY A 31 -0.05 2.13 4.10
C GLY A 31 0.02 3.62 3.79
N VAL A 32 -0.65 4.06 2.72
CA VAL A 32 -0.77 5.49 2.38
C VAL A 32 -1.52 6.29 3.46
N ALA A 33 -2.54 5.70 4.08
CA ALA A 33 -3.26 6.33 5.16
C ALA A 33 -2.38 6.50 6.41
N LEU A 34 -1.65 5.44 6.80
CA LEU A 34 -0.78 5.48 7.97
C LEU A 34 0.40 6.43 7.76
N SER A 35 0.99 6.48 6.55
CA SER A 35 2.07 7.42 6.23
C SER A 35 1.66 8.89 6.36
N LYS A 36 0.36 9.18 6.29
CA LYS A 36 -0.22 10.54 6.43
C LYS A 36 -0.84 10.80 7.80
N SER A 37 -0.99 9.78 8.64
CA SER A 37 -1.56 9.93 9.98
C SER A 37 -0.60 10.73 10.87
N SER A 38 -1.14 11.49 11.82
CA SER A 38 -0.32 12.12 12.87
C SER A 38 -0.34 11.33 14.18
N ASP A 39 -1.15 10.28 14.25
CA ASP A 39 -1.24 9.43 15.43
C ASP A 39 0.07 8.64 15.63
N PRO A 40 0.64 8.62 16.86
CA PRO A 40 1.91 7.96 17.11
C PRO A 40 1.90 6.45 16.83
N TYR A 41 0.80 5.76 17.11
CA TYR A 41 0.70 4.31 16.88
C TYR A 41 0.63 3.98 15.40
N ASP A 42 -0.11 4.78 14.63
CA ASP A 42 -0.17 4.65 13.17
C ASP A 42 1.20 4.89 12.54
N GLN A 43 1.94 5.90 13.02
CA GLN A 43 3.28 6.23 12.53
C GLN A 43 4.31 5.16 12.92
N GLU A 44 4.24 4.59 14.12
CA GLU A 44 5.08 3.46 14.51
C GLU A 44 4.84 2.25 13.59
N LEU A 45 3.57 1.92 13.34
CA LEU A 45 3.21 0.83 12.44
C LEU A 45 3.67 1.10 11.00
N TRP A 46 3.52 2.34 10.51
CA TRP A 46 4.02 2.76 9.19
C TRP A 46 5.52 2.54 9.07
N GLN A 47 6.30 2.98 10.07
CA GLN A 47 7.76 2.88 10.02
C GLN A 47 8.24 1.44 10.11
N ASP A 48 7.67 0.62 10.99
CA ASP A 48 8.01 -0.80 11.04
C ASP A 48 7.70 -1.50 9.71
N TRP A 49 6.56 -1.15 9.10
CA TRP A 49 6.15 -1.71 7.82
C TRP A 49 7.10 -1.30 6.69
N TYR A 50 7.48 -0.02 6.63
CA TYR A 50 8.41 0.46 5.64
C TYR A 50 9.80 -0.18 5.82
N ASN A 51 10.31 -0.26 7.04
CA ASN A 51 11.57 -0.93 7.35
C ASN A 51 11.57 -2.42 6.99
N PHE A 52 10.46 -3.13 7.23
CA PHE A 52 10.31 -4.52 6.76
C PHE A 52 10.51 -4.63 5.24
N THR A 53 9.97 -3.69 4.46
CA THR A 53 10.14 -3.72 3.00
C THR A 53 11.55 -3.38 2.56
N ILE A 54 12.28 -2.53 3.31
CA ILE A 54 13.71 -2.30 3.10
C ILE A 54 14.48 -3.61 3.30
N ASP A 55 14.26 -4.29 4.42
CA ASP A 55 14.95 -5.55 4.72
C ASP A 55 14.66 -6.62 3.68
N LEU A 56 13.38 -6.77 3.28
CA LEU A 56 12.99 -7.73 2.27
C LEU A 56 13.60 -7.41 0.89
N ALA A 57 13.60 -6.15 0.49
CA ALA A 57 14.21 -5.71 -0.77
C ALA A 57 15.72 -5.91 -0.78
N SER A 58 16.42 -5.54 0.30
CA SER A 58 17.86 -5.75 0.45
C SER A 58 18.20 -7.25 0.45
N ASN A 59 17.46 -8.09 1.16
CA ASN A 59 17.65 -9.54 1.13
C ASN A 59 17.41 -10.09 -0.29
N GLY A 60 16.35 -9.64 -0.96
CA GLY A 60 16.03 -10.02 -2.33
C GLY A 60 17.14 -9.66 -3.31
N CYS A 61 17.72 -8.46 -3.24
CA CYS A 61 18.79 -8.01 -4.14
C CYS A 61 20.07 -8.87 -4.11
N PHE A 62 20.22 -9.73 -3.10
CA PHE A 62 21.34 -10.66 -2.92
C PHE A 62 20.88 -12.12 -2.77
N ALA A 63 19.64 -12.44 -3.13
CA ALA A 63 19.14 -13.81 -3.11
C ALA A 63 19.96 -14.74 -4.03
N GLU A 64 20.03 -16.02 -3.62
CA GLU A 64 20.64 -17.08 -4.43
C GLU A 64 19.82 -17.37 -5.70
N ASP A 65 18.48 -17.32 -5.58
CA ASP A 65 17.58 -17.43 -6.71
C ASP A 65 17.72 -16.22 -7.64
N GLU A 66 18.07 -16.49 -8.90
CA GLU A 66 18.33 -15.44 -9.89
C GLU A 66 17.07 -14.61 -10.21
N THR A 67 15.90 -15.24 -10.19
CA THR A 67 14.64 -14.57 -10.53
C THR A 67 14.24 -13.60 -9.42
N GLU A 68 14.25 -14.06 -8.17
CA GLU A 68 14.05 -13.22 -6.98
C GLU A 68 15.02 -12.05 -6.96
N ARG A 69 16.31 -12.33 -7.19
CA ARG A 69 17.34 -11.29 -7.23
C ARG A 69 17.10 -10.25 -8.30
N LYS A 70 16.77 -10.69 -9.51
CA LYS A 70 16.50 -9.79 -10.63
C LYS A 70 15.29 -8.90 -10.33
N MET A 71 14.19 -9.47 -9.85
CA MET A 71 12.98 -8.70 -9.52
C MET A 71 13.22 -7.68 -8.41
N ALA A 72 13.88 -8.07 -7.32
CA ALA A 72 14.20 -7.16 -6.22
C ALA A 72 15.06 -5.98 -6.70
N ARG A 73 16.08 -6.24 -7.54
CA ARG A 73 16.92 -5.20 -8.13
C ARG A 73 16.14 -4.29 -9.09
N GLU A 74 15.17 -4.82 -9.83
CA GLU A 74 14.29 -4.01 -10.67
C GLU A 74 13.47 -3.03 -9.82
N PHE A 75 12.84 -3.49 -8.74
CA PHE A 75 12.06 -2.61 -7.85
C PHE A 75 12.91 -1.54 -7.16
N VAL A 76 14.12 -1.89 -6.73
CA VAL A 76 15.08 -0.93 -6.18
C VAL A 76 15.51 0.09 -7.25
N SER A 77 15.79 -0.35 -8.48
CA SER A 77 16.20 0.54 -9.59
C SER A 77 15.07 1.44 -10.10
N LEU A 78 13.81 1.07 -9.87
CA LEU A 78 12.66 1.95 -10.16
C LEU A 78 12.48 3.02 -9.07
N THR A 79 13.10 2.85 -7.92
CA THR A 79 13.04 3.81 -6.81
C THR A 79 14.27 4.73 -6.78
N LEU A 80 15.46 4.18 -7.04
CA LEU A 80 16.73 4.89 -7.01
C LEU A 80 17.15 5.37 -8.41
N ASP A 81 17.99 6.40 -8.47
CA ASP A 81 18.69 6.74 -9.71
C ASP A 81 19.74 5.66 -10.08
N GLU A 82 20.30 5.76 -11.29
CA GLU A 82 21.25 4.76 -11.82
C GLU A 82 22.54 4.64 -10.97
N GLU A 83 23.08 5.76 -10.47
CA GLU A 83 24.32 5.77 -9.68
C GLU A 83 24.10 5.15 -8.30
N SER A 84 23.03 5.58 -7.63
CA SER A 84 22.58 5.04 -6.35
C SER A 84 22.26 3.55 -6.45
N SER A 85 21.65 3.10 -7.55
CA SER A 85 21.35 1.69 -7.80
C SER A 85 22.63 0.84 -7.94
N LYS A 86 23.62 1.31 -8.72
CA LYS A 86 24.91 0.61 -8.86
C LYS A 86 25.60 0.45 -7.51
N LYS A 87 25.60 1.50 -6.70
CA LYS A 87 26.15 1.46 -5.34
C LYS A 87 25.37 0.47 -4.45
N ALA A 88 24.04 0.53 -4.47
CA ALA A 88 23.19 -0.38 -3.71
C ALA A 88 23.45 -1.85 -4.05
N PHE A 89 23.79 -2.18 -5.30
CA PHE A 89 24.04 -3.57 -5.69
C PHE A 89 25.48 -4.05 -5.46
N SER A 90 26.32 -3.24 -4.81
CA SER A 90 27.71 -3.59 -4.49
C SER A 90 27.81 -4.54 -3.29
N SER A 91 26.98 -4.35 -2.27
CA SER A 91 26.89 -5.21 -1.08
C SER A 91 25.50 -5.12 -0.44
N ILE A 92 25.13 -6.11 0.38
CA ILE A 92 23.84 -6.07 1.09
C ILE A 92 23.81 -4.93 2.11
N GLU A 93 24.95 -4.59 2.71
CA GLU A 93 25.12 -3.47 3.63
C GLU A 93 24.93 -2.13 2.92
N ASP A 94 25.51 -1.95 1.72
CA ASP A 94 25.30 -0.74 0.90
C ASP A 94 23.85 -0.59 0.48
N CYS A 95 23.21 -1.69 0.04
CA CYS A 95 21.80 -1.70 -0.31
C CYS A 95 20.94 -1.22 0.85
N ARG A 96 21.07 -1.87 2.01
CA ARG A 96 20.27 -1.54 3.19
C ARG A 96 20.51 -0.10 3.63
N THR A 97 21.77 0.34 3.68
CA THR A 97 22.13 1.71 4.08
C THR A 97 21.52 2.76 3.16
N ILE A 98 21.58 2.55 1.84
CA ILE A 98 21.01 3.49 0.87
C ILE A 98 19.49 3.55 1.01
N LEU A 99 18.82 2.39 1.10
CA LEU A 99 17.36 2.35 1.23
C LEU A 99 16.89 2.95 2.56
N GLN A 100 17.61 2.73 3.67
CA GLN A 100 17.33 3.36 4.97
C GLN A 100 17.54 4.87 4.98
N SER A 101 18.34 5.42 4.06
CA SER A 101 18.56 6.87 3.96
C SER A 101 17.46 7.60 3.20
N LEU A 102 16.55 6.86 2.54
CA LEU A 102 15.40 7.43 1.86
C LEU A 102 14.36 7.92 2.89
N GLU A 103 13.74 9.06 2.61
CA GLU A 103 12.54 9.47 3.32
C GLU A 103 11.43 8.43 3.07
N PRO A 104 10.83 7.81 4.12
CA PRO A 104 9.81 6.79 3.95
C PRO A 104 8.64 7.26 3.09
N SER A 105 8.35 6.51 2.01
CA SER A 105 7.29 6.86 1.06
C SER A 105 6.57 5.63 0.53
N PRO A 106 5.22 5.67 0.46
CA PRO A 106 4.45 4.60 -0.18
C PRO A 106 4.60 4.58 -1.71
N ASP A 107 5.29 5.56 -2.31
CA ASP A 107 5.56 5.61 -3.75
C ASP A 107 6.82 4.85 -4.15
N HIS A 108 7.61 4.39 -3.18
CA HIS A 108 8.77 3.54 -3.47
C HIS A 108 8.31 2.17 -4.00
N PHE A 109 8.88 1.75 -5.13
CA PHE A 109 8.45 0.54 -5.82
C PHE A 109 8.66 -0.71 -4.98
N PHE A 110 9.76 -0.80 -4.23
CA PHE A 110 9.99 -1.95 -3.36
C PHE A 110 8.94 -2.03 -2.23
N TRP A 111 8.46 -0.90 -1.72
CA TRP A 111 7.38 -0.90 -0.75
C TRP A 111 6.06 -1.32 -1.41
N PHE A 112 5.74 -0.74 -2.57
CA PHE A 112 4.53 -1.09 -3.32
C PHE A 112 4.43 -2.59 -3.63
N GLU A 113 5.53 -3.23 -4.02
CA GLU A 113 5.51 -4.66 -4.39
C GLU A 113 5.52 -5.60 -3.18
N TYR A 114 6.08 -5.17 -2.04
CA TYR A 114 6.23 -6.04 -0.87
C TYR A 114 5.27 -5.77 0.30
N ASN A 115 4.56 -4.64 0.32
CA ASN A 115 3.77 -4.22 1.48
C ASN A 115 2.84 -5.32 2.03
N PHE A 116 2.18 -6.08 1.16
CA PHE A 116 1.18 -7.06 1.60
C PHE A 116 1.75 -8.21 2.43
N LEU A 117 3.05 -8.50 2.30
CA LEU A 117 3.72 -9.59 3.03
C LEU A 117 3.85 -9.29 4.52
N TYR A 118 3.90 -8.01 4.90
CA TYR A 118 4.04 -7.59 6.30
C TYR A 118 2.83 -7.95 7.18
N LEU A 119 1.63 -8.04 6.58
CA LEU A 119 0.38 -8.29 7.30
C LEU A 119 0.37 -9.62 8.06
N LEU A 120 1.09 -10.62 7.54
CA LEU A 120 1.24 -11.96 8.12
C LEU A 120 2.71 -12.34 8.30
N ALA A 121 3.58 -11.36 8.52
CA ALA A 121 4.97 -11.60 8.88
C ALA A 121 5.07 -11.81 10.40
N ALA A 122 5.45 -13.01 10.86
CA ALA A 122 5.63 -13.30 12.29
C ALA A 122 6.56 -12.26 12.93
N GLY A 123 6.05 -11.52 13.92
CA GLY A 123 6.78 -10.44 14.58
C GLY A 123 7.24 -9.30 13.64
N GLY A 124 6.67 -9.19 12.44
CA GLY A 124 7.11 -8.22 11.43
C GLY A 124 8.45 -8.54 10.77
N SER A 125 8.96 -9.77 10.87
CA SER A 125 10.26 -10.16 10.28
C SER A 125 10.20 -10.40 8.77
N ALA A 126 11.21 -9.90 8.04
CA ALA A 126 11.44 -10.15 6.62
C ALA A 126 12.05 -11.54 6.31
N ASP A 127 12.30 -12.36 7.33
CA ASP A 127 12.76 -13.74 7.12
C ASP A 127 11.71 -14.56 6.37
N LYS A 128 12.15 -15.33 5.38
CA LYS A 128 11.23 -16.14 4.53
C LYS A 128 10.33 -17.08 5.35
N ASN A 129 10.85 -17.64 6.44
CA ASN A 129 10.10 -18.55 7.31
C ASN A 129 9.05 -17.83 8.18
N SER A 130 9.13 -16.50 8.29
CA SER A 130 8.20 -15.67 9.04
C SER A 130 7.03 -15.19 8.17
N LEU A 131 7.13 -15.29 6.85
CA LEU A 131 6.09 -14.82 5.93
C LEU A 131 4.90 -15.79 5.87
N GLY A 132 3.68 -15.25 5.86
CA GLY A 132 2.46 -16.07 5.79
C GLY A 132 2.21 -16.89 7.06
N ASP A 133 2.70 -16.41 8.21
CA ASP A 133 2.58 -17.12 9.48
C ASP A 133 1.13 -17.08 10.02
N HIS A 134 0.60 -18.26 10.29
CA HIS A 134 -0.72 -18.48 10.90
C HIS A 134 -0.62 -18.93 12.37
N SER A 135 0.56 -18.85 12.98
CA SER A 135 0.74 -19.06 14.41
C SER A 135 0.23 -17.86 15.23
N SER A 136 0.40 -17.93 16.56
CA SER A 136 0.09 -16.81 17.44
C SER A 136 0.87 -15.54 17.10
N GLU A 137 2.10 -15.65 16.60
CA GLU A 137 2.92 -14.46 16.27
C GLU A 137 2.41 -13.75 15.02
N GLY A 138 2.11 -14.47 13.94
CA GLY A 138 1.48 -13.89 12.75
C GLY A 138 0.12 -13.25 13.04
N TYR A 139 -0.71 -13.86 13.90
CA TYR A 139 -1.97 -13.23 14.31
C TYR A 139 -1.78 -12.01 15.24
N ARG A 140 -0.71 -11.96 16.05
CA ARG A 140 -0.35 -10.75 16.80
C ARG A 140 0.09 -9.63 15.87
N GLN A 141 0.88 -9.92 14.85
CA GLN A 141 1.25 -8.95 13.83
C GLN A 141 0.00 -8.41 13.13
N ARG A 142 -0.89 -9.29 12.66
CA ARG A 142 -2.13 -8.88 11.99
C ARG A 142 -3.03 -8.01 12.87
N ARG A 143 -3.07 -8.27 14.18
CA ARG A 143 -3.83 -7.47 15.15
C ARG A 143 -3.42 -5.99 15.15
N ARG A 144 -2.16 -5.68 14.83
CA ARG A 144 -1.68 -4.30 14.80
C ARG A 144 -2.51 -3.41 13.87
N PHE A 145 -2.91 -3.95 12.71
CA PHE A 145 -3.72 -3.27 11.70
C PHE A 145 -5.18 -3.06 12.12
N TYR A 146 -5.71 -3.93 12.99
CA TYR A 146 -7.06 -3.73 13.56
C TYR A 146 -7.08 -2.76 14.74
N SER A 147 -5.90 -2.34 15.20
CA SER A 147 -5.72 -1.47 16.37
C SER A 147 -5.29 -0.05 15.98
N ILE A 148 -5.29 0.28 14.68
CA ILE A 148 -4.97 1.63 14.19
C ILE A 148 -5.93 2.67 14.78
N SER A 149 -5.46 3.91 14.84
CA SER A 149 -6.21 5.02 15.42
C SER A 149 -7.47 5.35 14.62
N ASP A 150 -8.37 6.14 15.20
CA ASP A 150 -9.54 6.64 14.47
C ASP A 150 -9.14 7.57 13.32
N GLN A 151 -8.03 8.32 13.46
CA GLN A 151 -7.46 9.09 12.36
C GLN A 151 -7.01 8.17 11.22
N GLY A 152 -6.29 7.10 11.52
CA GLY A 152 -5.85 6.10 10.56
C GLY A 152 -7.03 5.41 9.86
N LYS A 153 -8.08 5.06 10.61
CA LYS A 153 -9.32 4.49 10.06
C LYS A 153 -10.02 5.46 9.11
N LEU A 154 -10.17 6.73 9.50
CA LEU A 154 -10.80 7.74 8.65
C LEU A 154 -10.00 7.95 7.36
N LEU A 155 -8.68 8.15 7.48
CA LEU A 155 -7.81 8.32 6.31
C LEU A 155 -7.92 7.11 5.39
N TYR A 156 -7.85 5.89 5.92
CA TYR A 156 -8.02 4.67 5.12
C TYR A 156 -9.38 4.60 4.44
N SER A 157 -10.46 4.86 5.17
CA SER A 157 -11.82 4.88 4.62
C SER A 157 -11.95 5.90 3.48
N LYS A 158 -11.40 7.11 3.63
CA LYS A 158 -11.38 8.12 2.56
C LYS A 158 -10.61 7.62 1.34
N ARG A 159 -9.42 7.04 1.54
CA ARG A 159 -8.60 6.49 0.44
C ARG A 159 -9.29 5.35 -0.32
N VAL A 160 -9.97 4.45 0.39
CA VAL A 160 -10.75 3.37 -0.24
C VAL A 160 -11.93 3.93 -1.01
N SER A 161 -12.67 4.89 -0.44
CA SER A 161 -13.78 5.57 -1.11
C SER A 161 -13.31 6.32 -2.35
N GLU A 162 -12.21 7.08 -2.28
CA GLU A 162 -11.56 7.74 -3.43
C GLU A 162 -11.23 6.74 -4.54
N TYR A 163 -10.68 5.57 -4.18
CA TYR A 163 -10.37 4.53 -5.17
C TYR A 163 -11.63 3.93 -5.81
N ILE A 164 -12.68 3.69 -5.02
CA ILE A 164 -13.96 3.19 -5.55
C ILE A 164 -14.61 4.22 -6.49
N ILE A 165 -14.61 5.51 -6.09
CA ILE A 165 -15.11 6.60 -6.94
C ILE A 165 -14.27 6.71 -8.21
N PHE A 166 -12.95 6.60 -8.12
CA PHE A 166 -12.06 6.55 -9.27
C PHE A 166 -12.42 5.42 -10.23
N LEU A 167 -12.72 4.22 -9.72
CA LEU A 167 -13.16 3.09 -10.56
C LEU A 167 -14.50 3.40 -11.23
N ALA A 168 -15.49 3.84 -10.46
CA ALA A 168 -16.84 4.12 -10.96
C ALA A 168 -16.85 5.22 -12.04
N LEU A 169 -16.05 6.28 -11.84
CA LEU A 169 -15.84 7.36 -12.79
C LEU A 169 -15.20 6.82 -14.08
N ASN A 170 -14.08 6.10 -13.96
CA ASN A 170 -13.31 5.68 -15.13
C ASN A 170 -13.97 4.53 -15.89
N THR A 171 -14.83 3.73 -15.27
CA THR A 171 -15.61 2.72 -15.99
C THR A 171 -16.95 3.24 -16.49
N ARG A 172 -17.28 4.51 -16.22
CA ARG A 172 -18.60 5.12 -16.53
C ARG A 172 -19.75 4.32 -15.94
N LEU A 173 -19.57 3.80 -14.73
CA LEU A 173 -20.63 3.10 -13.99
C LEU A 173 -21.69 4.08 -13.49
N VAL A 174 -21.25 5.30 -13.13
CA VAL A 174 -22.09 6.42 -12.70
C VAL A 174 -21.64 7.70 -13.40
N SER A 175 -22.44 8.77 -13.32
CA SER A 175 -22.08 10.06 -13.92
C SER A 175 -20.90 10.73 -13.21
N SER A 176 -20.21 11.61 -13.94
CA SER A 176 -19.14 12.46 -13.41
C SER A 176 -19.60 13.35 -12.27
N GLU A 177 -20.83 13.86 -12.36
CA GLU A 177 -21.46 14.71 -11.37
C GLU A 177 -21.62 13.98 -10.03
N ILE A 178 -22.14 12.74 -10.05
CA ILE A 178 -22.27 11.91 -8.84
C ILE A 178 -20.89 11.65 -8.21
N CYS A 179 -19.88 11.35 -9.02
CA CYS A 179 -18.51 11.13 -8.51
C CYS A 179 -17.94 12.39 -7.85
N LYS A 180 -18.17 13.55 -8.46
CA LYS A 180 -17.70 14.84 -7.94
C LYS A 180 -18.40 15.22 -6.63
N ASP A 181 -19.70 15.01 -6.56
CA ASP A 181 -20.49 15.29 -5.35
C ASP A 181 -20.04 14.36 -4.21
N ALA A 182 -19.85 13.07 -4.49
CA ALA A 182 -19.34 12.10 -3.51
C ALA A 182 -17.92 12.45 -3.02
N LEU A 183 -17.02 12.90 -3.89
CA LEU A 183 -15.69 13.39 -3.49
C LEU A 183 -15.79 14.63 -2.59
N SER A 184 -16.68 15.56 -2.95
CA SER A 184 -16.88 16.79 -2.18
C SER A 184 -17.43 16.49 -0.79
N GLU A 185 -18.39 15.57 -0.67
CA GLU A 185 -18.90 15.09 0.61
C GLU A 185 -17.78 14.41 1.42
N LEU A 186 -17.00 13.53 0.79
CA LEU A 186 -15.92 12.80 1.43
C LEU A 186 -14.88 13.72 2.07
N GLU A 187 -14.59 14.85 1.44
CA GLU A 187 -13.67 15.87 1.95
C GLU A 187 -14.15 16.49 3.27
N THR A 188 -15.47 16.55 3.51
CA THR A 188 -16.05 17.17 4.71
C THR A 188 -15.83 16.38 6.00
N PHE A 189 -15.58 15.07 5.92
CA PHE A 189 -15.35 14.26 7.11
C PHE A 189 -13.98 14.52 7.73
N SER A 190 -14.00 14.99 8.97
CA SER A 190 -12.82 15.17 9.84
C SER A 190 -12.71 14.12 10.94
N GLU A 191 -13.82 13.46 11.30
CA GLU A 191 -13.88 12.45 12.35
C GLU A 191 -14.38 11.11 11.79
N TYR A 192 -13.82 10.00 12.29
CA TYR A 192 -14.19 8.66 11.84
C TYR A 192 -15.64 8.31 12.17
N THR A 193 -16.12 8.74 13.34
CA THR A 193 -17.51 8.50 13.76
C THR A 193 -18.51 9.14 12.82
N ASP A 194 -18.24 10.38 12.39
CA ASP A 194 -19.12 11.12 11.47
C ASP A 194 -19.22 10.42 10.11
N PHE A 195 -18.09 9.89 9.62
CA PHE A 195 -18.06 9.08 8.39
C PHE A 195 -18.87 7.78 8.52
N ILE A 196 -18.81 7.09 9.66
CA ILE A 196 -19.61 5.87 9.88
C ILE A 196 -21.10 6.18 10.04
N GLU A 197 -21.43 7.29 10.71
CA GLU A 197 -22.81 7.72 10.87
C GLU A 197 -23.46 8.13 9.55
N SER A 198 -22.71 8.74 8.62
CA SER A 198 -23.26 9.13 7.31
C SER A 198 -23.69 7.90 6.49
N ILE A 199 -22.89 6.83 6.53
CA ILE A 199 -23.23 5.54 5.88
C ILE A 199 -24.46 4.89 6.52
N SER A 200 -24.67 5.07 7.83
CA SER A 200 -25.79 4.45 8.54
C SER A 200 -27.12 5.17 8.32
N LYS A 201 -27.07 6.41 7.82
CA LYS A 201 -28.24 7.28 7.58
C LYS A 201 -28.66 7.32 6.10
N SER A 202 -27.83 6.81 5.18
CA SER A 202 -28.12 6.63 3.75
C SER A 202 -28.94 5.38 3.46
#